data_AF-A0AAD5UFA3-F1
#
_entry.id   AF-A0AAD5UFA3-F1
#
_cell.length_a   1.000
_cell.length_b   1.000
_cell.length_c   1.000
_cell.angle_alpha   90.00
_cell.angle_beta   90.00
_cell.angle_gamma   90.00
#
_symmetry.space_group_name_H-M   'P 1'
#
loop_
_entity.id
_entity.type
_entity.pdbx_description
1 polymer ?
#
loop_
_entity_poly.entity_id
_entity_poly.type
_entity_poly.pdbx_seq_one_letter_code
_entity_poly.pdbx_strand_id
1 'polypeptide(L)'
;MRLLGVPCYDGRNGSQGIYEPIVCRMGYYCPTPKEIYKCPENHYCLTGTVNPIQCDYLSYCPEGAIYQRPYYGLVICLVIDIILVIINMKFKKVHHKIANHNCKKVKDVKGEIQREYERNYQNLNIKLDFKMEGLGLELSDGNKVLHDISGYIRAAKITAIMGPSGSGRRVKRTCGRLYISGKEMEMESFKNFIGFVPQEDVMHRDMTVRENIAYSAKIKLPLNWNEREVDNLVENILELLK
;
A
#
# COMPACT_ATOMS: atom_id res chain seq x y z
N MET A 1 41.95 1.34 -42.87
CA MET A 1 41.33 1.68 -44.15
C MET A 1 41.44 0.48 -45.10
N ARG A 2 40.40 -0.36 -45.17
CA ARG A 2 40.22 -1.33 -46.26
C ARG A 2 38.95 -0.90 -46.98
N LEU A 3 39.10 -0.58 -48.26
CA LEU A 3 38.08 0.02 -49.10
C LEU A 3 36.83 -0.87 -49.14
N LEU A 4 35.72 -0.27 -48.73
CA LEU A 4 34.36 -0.76 -48.94
C LEU A 4 34.14 -0.94 -50.45
N GLY A 5 34.05 -2.19 -50.89
CA GLY A 5 33.51 -2.52 -52.20
C GLY A 5 32.01 -2.21 -52.21
N VAL A 6 31.65 -1.14 -52.92
CA VAL A 6 30.27 -0.77 -53.23
C VAL A 6 29.55 -1.93 -53.94
N PRO A 7 28.39 -2.41 -53.46
CA PRO A 7 27.57 -3.33 -54.24
C PRO A 7 26.89 -2.53 -55.36
N CYS A 8 27.13 -2.93 -56.61
CA CYS A 8 26.50 -2.35 -57.79
C CYS A 8 24.97 -2.49 -57.71
N TYR A 9 24.31 -1.39 -57.39
CA TYR A 9 22.93 -1.13 -57.74
C TYR A 9 22.88 -0.89 -59.25
N ASP A 10 22.21 -1.81 -59.97
CA ASP A 10 21.38 -1.57 -61.16
C ASP A 10 21.44 -2.77 -62.13
N GLY A 11 20.57 -3.75 -61.89
CA GLY A 11 19.94 -4.58 -62.93
C GLY A 11 20.78 -5.46 -63.88
N ARG A 12 22.11 -5.44 -63.87
CA ARG A 12 22.94 -6.27 -64.77
C ARG A 12 24.03 -7.00 -64.00
N ASN A 13 24.11 -8.31 -64.22
CA ASN A 13 25.09 -9.23 -63.61
C ASN A 13 26.51 -8.68 -63.75
N GLY A 14 27.15 -8.36 -62.63
CA GLY A 14 28.59 -8.15 -62.56
C GLY A 14 29.33 -9.44 -62.93
N SER A 15 30.42 -9.28 -63.67
CA SER A 15 31.25 -10.32 -64.27
C SER A 15 31.61 -11.47 -63.32
N GLN A 16 31.04 -12.64 -63.58
CA GLN A 16 31.61 -13.96 -63.27
C GLN A 16 32.12 -14.58 -64.58
N GLY A 17 33.13 -15.45 -64.54
CA GLY A 17 33.88 -15.88 -65.73
C GLY A 17 33.03 -16.58 -66.80
N ILE A 18 33.56 -16.72 -68.02
CA ILE A 18 32.87 -17.32 -69.20
C ILE A 18 32.42 -18.78 -68.97
N TYR A 19 32.97 -19.45 -67.94
CA TYR A 19 32.68 -20.84 -67.60
C TYR A 19 31.85 -21.01 -66.31
N GLU A 20 31.40 -19.92 -65.67
CA GLU A 20 30.57 -20.00 -64.46
C GLU A 20 29.07 -20.05 -64.79
N PRO A 21 28.32 -21.04 -64.27
CA PRO A 21 26.89 -21.16 -64.54
C PRO A 21 26.12 -19.98 -63.92
N ILE A 22 25.15 -19.43 -64.67
CA ILE A 22 24.25 -18.39 -64.18
C ILE A 22 23.33 -19.02 -63.12
N VAL A 23 23.63 -18.77 -61.85
CA VAL A 23 22.82 -19.27 -60.74
C VAL A 23 21.63 -18.34 -60.50
N CYS A 24 20.43 -18.92 -60.36
CA CYS A 24 19.22 -18.17 -60.04
C CYS A 24 19.36 -17.46 -58.69
N ARG A 25 19.15 -16.14 -58.66
CA ARG A 25 19.33 -15.32 -57.45
C ARG A 25 18.21 -15.58 -56.45
N MET A 26 18.55 -15.47 -55.15
CA MET A 26 17.56 -15.54 -54.07
C MET A 26 16.39 -14.56 -54.32
N GLY A 27 15.16 -15.03 -54.10
CA GLY A 27 13.93 -14.26 -54.32
C GLY A 27 13.37 -14.41 -55.74
N TYR A 28 14.03 -15.20 -56.58
CA TYR A 28 13.61 -15.57 -57.93
C TYR A 28 13.70 -17.09 -58.12
N TYR A 29 12.92 -17.63 -59.05
CA TYR A 29 13.00 -19.02 -59.49
C TYR A 29 13.20 -19.08 -61.00
N CYS A 30 13.95 -20.09 -61.45
CA CYS A 30 14.39 -20.21 -62.84
C CYS A 30 14.06 -21.62 -63.36
N PRO A 31 12.89 -21.85 -63.96
CA PRO A 31 12.52 -23.15 -64.50
C PRO A 31 13.40 -23.54 -65.69
N THR A 32 13.95 -22.56 -66.41
CA THR A 32 14.97 -22.75 -67.45
C THR A 32 16.14 -21.76 -67.26
N PRO A 33 17.36 -22.04 -67.77
CA PRO A 33 18.53 -21.15 -67.60
C PRO A 33 18.41 -19.77 -68.25
N LYS A 34 17.37 -19.52 -69.06
CA LYS A 34 17.14 -18.25 -69.77
C LYS A 34 15.98 -17.43 -69.18
N GLU A 35 15.17 -18.01 -68.32
CA GLU A 35 13.97 -17.38 -67.76
C GLU A 35 14.10 -17.21 -66.25
N ILE A 36 13.81 -16.00 -65.77
CA ILE A 36 13.92 -15.63 -64.36
C ILE A 36 12.59 -15.00 -63.93
N TYR A 37 11.88 -15.66 -63.01
CA TYR A 37 10.61 -15.18 -62.48
C TYR A 37 10.75 -14.82 -61.00
N LYS A 38 10.03 -13.77 -60.58
CA LYS A 38 9.99 -13.36 -59.17
C LYS A 38 9.24 -14.40 -58.35
N CYS A 39 9.70 -14.67 -57.13
CA CYS A 39 9.03 -15.64 -56.26
C CYS A 39 7.60 -15.19 -55.95
N PRO A 40 6.57 -16.02 -56.18
CA PRO A 40 5.17 -15.66 -55.95
C PRO A 40 4.84 -15.58 -54.45
N GLU A 41 3.71 -14.96 -54.10
CA GLU A 41 3.22 -14.94 -52.72
C GLU A 41 3.01 -16.35 -52.15
N ASN A 42 3.10 -16.49 -50.83
CA ASN A 42 3.03 -17.76 -50.10
C ASN A 42 4.14 -18.78 -50.43
N HIS A 43 5.17 -18.35 -51.16
CA HIS A 43 6.35 -19.16 -51.46
C HIS A 43 7.64 -18.39 -51.15
N TYR A 44 8.73 -19.12 -50.97
CA TYR A 44 10.07 -18.56 -50.83
C TYR A 44 11.05 -19.28 -51.77
N CYS A 45 12.03 -18.53 -52.26
CA CYS A 45 12.96 -19.00 -53.28
C CYS A 45 14.40 -18.76 -52.82
N LEU A 46 15.13 -19.85 -52.59
CA LEU A 46 16.55 -19.83 -52.27
C LEU A 46 17.38 -19.71 -53.55
N THR A 47 18.68 -19.47 -53.41
CA THR A 47 19.59 -19.44 -54.56
C THR A 47 19.58 -20.79 -55.28
N GLY A 48 19.40 -20.77 -56.61
CA GLY A 48 19.37 -21.97 -57.45
C GLY A 48 18.05 -22.73 -57.49
N THR A 49 16.96 -22.17 -56.95
CA THR A 49 15.63 -22.79 -56.97
C THR A 49 15.02 -22.78 -58.38
N VAL A 50 14.60 -23.96 -58.87
CA VAL A 50 13.91 -24.11 -60.17
C VAL A 50 12.39 -23.98 -60.07
N ASN A 51 11.80 -24.34 -58.91
CA ASN A 51 10.37 -24.24 -58.61
C ASN A 51 10.17 -23.63 -57.21
N PRO A 52 9.23 -22.69 -57.03
CA PRO A 52 9.04 -22.00 -55.76
C PRO A 52 8.67 -22.97 -54.63
N ILE A 53 9.19 -22.73 -53.41
CA ILE A 53 8.95 -23.58 -52.24
C ILE A 53 7.79 -22.99 -51.43
N GLN A 54 6.75 -23.79 -51.17
CA GLN A 54 5.58 -23.34 -50.41
C GLN A 54 5.93 -23.11 -48.93
N CYS A 55 5.39 -22.05 -48.34
CA CYS A 55 5.63 -21.75 -46.93
C CYS A 55 4.85 -22.69 -46.00
N ASP A 56 5.44 -23.01 -44.85
CA ASP A 56 4.82 -23.89 -43.86
C ASP A 56 3.55 -23.27 -43.27
N TYR A 57 2.71 -24.13 -42.67
CA TYR A 57 1.50 -23.70 -41.99
C TYR A 57 1.80 -22.62 -40.94
N LEU A 58 1.06 -21.50 -40.97
CA LEU A 58 1.22 -20.36 -40.06
C LEU A 58 2.53 -19.56 -40.25
N SER A 59 3.18 -19.69 -41.41
CA SER A 59 4.25 -18.81 -41.88
C SER A 59 3.74 -17.80 -42.91
N TYR A 60 4.33 -16.60 -42.94
CA TYR A 60 4.03 -15.58 -43.94
C TYR A 60 5.22 -15.38 -44.88
N CYS A 61 4.94 -15.31 -46.18
CA CYS A 61 5.91 -15.10 -47.23
C CYS A 61 5.39 -14.07 -48.24
N PRO A 62 5.92 -12.84 -48.23
CA PRO A 62 5.58 -11.84 -49.23
C PRO A 62 6.18 -12.20 -50.59
N GLU A 63 5.73 -11.54 -51.66
CA GLU A 63 6.31 -11.70 -52.99
C GLU A 63 7.83 -11.42 -52.98
N GLY A 64 8.62 -12.32 -53.58
CA GLY A 64 10.08 -12.26 -53.55
C GLY A 64 10.72 -12.71 -52.24
N ALA A 65 10.00 -13.42 -51.36
CA ALA A 65 10.55 -13.94 -50.11
C ALA A 65 11.74 -14.89 -50.33
N ILE A 66 12.77 -14.71 -49.51
CA ILE A 66 13.99 -15.54 -49.48
C ILE A 66 14.06 -16.46 -48.26
N TYR A 67 13.18 -16.24 -47.28
CA TYR A 67 12.99 -17.07 -46.10
C TYR A 67 11.52 -16.97 -45.68
N GLN A 68 11.01 -18.02 -45.03
CA GLN A 68 9.69 -17.97 -44.41
C GLN A 68 9.74 -17.24 -43.06
N ARG A 69 8.70 -16.46 -42.75
CA ARG A 69 8.54 -15.83 -41.43
C ARG A 69 7.57 -16.64 -40.59
N PRO A 70 8.04 -17.50 -39.67
CA PRO A 70 7.14 -18.29 -38.85
C PRO A 70 6.47 -17.43 -37.77
N TYR A 71 5.14 -17.51 -37.65
CA TYR A 71 4.37 -16.82 -36.61
C TYR A 71 4.05 -17.70 -35.39
N TYR A 72 4.48 -18.98 -35.37
CA TYR A 72 4.21 -19.88 -34.24
C TYR A 72 4.68 -19.29 -32.89
N GLY A 73 5.81 -18.60 -32.87
CA GLY A 73 6.33 -17.95 -31.65
C GLY A 73 5.40 -16.87 -31.12
N LEU A 74 4.85 -16.04 -32.01
CA LEU A 74 3.89 -15.00 -31.64
C LEU A 74 2.59 -15.60 -31.13
N VAL A 75 2.09 -16.67 -31.75
CA VAL A 75 0.88 -17.36 -31.31
C VAL A 75 1.09 -18.02 -29.94
N ILE A 76 2.23 -18.66 -29.71
CA ILE A 76 2.57 -19.25 -28.40
C ILE A 76 2.67 -18.17 -27.33
N CYS A 77 3.31 -17.03 -27.61
CA CYS A 77 3.37 -15.89 -26.67
C CYS A 77 1.96 -15.39 -26.31
N LEU A 78 1.09 -15.18 -27.31
CA LEU A 78 -0.28 -14.73 -27.06
C LEU A 78 -1.08 -15.74 -26.21
N VAL A 79 -0.91 -17.05 -26.43
CA VAL A 79 -1.57 -18.09 -25.63
C VAL A 79 -1.06 -18.06 -24.18
N ILE A 80 0.25 -17.94 -23.98
CA ILE A 80 0.86 -17.84 -22.64
C ILE A 80 0.34 -16.58 -21.92
N ASP A 81 0.31 -15.44 -22.59
CA ASP A 81 -0.19 -14.18 -22.02
C ASP A 81 -1.66 -14.30 -21.60
N ILE A 82 -2.51 -14.92 -22.43
CA ILE A 82 -3.92 -15.17 -22.08
C ILE A 82 -4.03 -16.08 -20.85
N ILE A 83 -3.23 -17.15 -20.77
CA ILE A 83 -3.22 -18.07 -19.62
C ILE A 83 -2.80 -17.31 -18.34
N LEU A 84 -1.73 -16.51 -18.42
CA LEU A 84 -1.26 -15.68 -17.30
C LEU A 84 -2.31 -14.67 -16.85
N VAL A 85 -3.03 -14.04 -17.77
CA VAL A 85 -4.15 -13.14 -17.46
C VAL A 85 -5.27 -13.89 -16.74
N ILE A 86 -5.67 -15.06 -17.22
CA ILE A 86 -6.72 -15.88 -16.59
C ILE A 86 -6.31 -16.30 -15.17
N ILE A 87 -5.06 -16.74 -14.97
CA ILE A 87 -4.52 -17.09 -13.65
C ILE A 87 -4.54 -15.87 -12.73
N ASN A 88 -4.05 -14.71 -13.19
CA ASN A 88 -4.05 -13.46 -12.44
C ASN A 88 -5.47 -12.99 -12.08
N MET A 89 -6.44 -13.13 -12.99
CA MET A 89 -7.84 -12.80 -12.73
C MET A 89 -8.45 -13.71 -11.67
N LYS A 90 -8.18 -15.02 -11.71
CA LYS A 90 -8.62 -15.96 -10.67
C LYS A 90 -7.97 -15.64 -9.32
N PHE A 91 -6.67 -15.37 -9.31
CA PHE A 91 -5.93 -15.02 -8.10
C PHE A 91 -6.45 -13.73 -7.46
N LYS A 92 -6.66 -12.67 -8.25
CA LYS A 92 -7.30 -11.43 -7.79
C LYS A 92 -8.71 -11.66 -7.25
N LYS A 93 -9.52 -12.51 -7.89
CA LYS A 93 -10.89 -12.80 -7.45
C LYS A 93 -10.91 -13.56 -6.11
N VAL A 94 -9.97 -14.47 -5.89
CA VAL A 94 -9.80 -15.18 -4.61
C VAL A 94 -9.33 -14.22 -3.52
N HIS A 95 -8.28 -13.43 -3.77
CA HIS A 95 -7.79 -12.42 -2.83
C HIS A 95 -8.87 -11.40 -2.47
N HIS A 96 -9.64 -10.94 -3.44
CA HIS A 96 -10.75 -10.01 -3.21
C HIS A 96 -11.87 -10.65 -2.36
N LYS A 97 -12.18 -11.94 -2.56
CA LYS A 97 -13.13 -12.67 -1.70
C LYS A 97 -12.61 -12.79 -0.26
N ILE A 98 -11.35 -13.13 -0.07
CA ILE A 98 -10.72 -13.24 1.26
C ILE A 98 -10.69 -11.88 1.97
N ALA A 99 -10.27 -10.82 1.26
CA ALA A 99 -10.23 -9.45 1.78
C ALA A 99 -11.63 -8.94 2.17
N ASN A 100 -12.65 -9.18 1.36
CA ASN A 100 -14.03 -8.81 1.69
C ASN A 100 -14.56 -9.57 2.91
N HIS A 101 -14.24 -10.87 3.03
CA HIS A 101 -14.71 -11.67 4.16
C HIS A 101 -14.04 -11.22 5.48
N ASN A 102 -12.74 -10.89 5.44
CA ASN A 102 -12.03 -10.33 6.58
C ASN A 102 -12.54 -8.93 6.94
N CYS A 103 -12.74 -8.05 5.97
CA CYS A 103 -13.25 -6.71 6.22
C CYS A 103 -14.69 -6.73 6.77
N LYS A 104 -15.55 -7.63 6.27
CA LYS A 104 -16.91 -7.82 6.81
C LYS A 104 -16.87 -8.32 8.25
N LYS A 105 -16.05 -9.34 8.53
CA LYS A 105 -15.86 -9.87 9.89
C LYS A 105 -15.32 -8.80 10.87
N VAL A 106 -14.37 -7.98 10.44
CA VAL A 106 -13.84 -6.87 11.25
C VAL A 106 -14.89 -5.79 11.50
N LYS A 107 -15.70 -5.43 10.50
CA LYS A 107 -16.81 -4.46 10.66
C LYS A 107 -17.89 -4.96 11.61
N ASP A 108 -18.26 -6.24 11.51
CA ASP A 108 -19.26 -6.85 12.39
C ASP A 108 -18.76 -6.88 13.85
N VAL A 109 -17.51 -7.30 14.08
CA VAL A 109 -16.87 -7.28 15.42
C VAL A 109 -16.72 -5.87 15.97
N LYS A 110 -16.32 -4.88 15.15
CA LYS A 110 -16.21 -3.47 15.58
C LYS A 110 -17.57 -2.89 15.99
N GLY A 111 -18.64 -3.25 15.26
CA GLY A 111 -20.01 -2.85 15.60
C GLY A 111 -20.52 -3.50 16.88
N GLU A 112 -20.17 -4.76 17.15
CA GLU A 112 -20.51 -5.46 18.39
C GLU A 112 -19.76 -4.87 19.59
N ILE A 113 -18.45 -4.64 19.47
CA ILE A 113 -17.63 -4.02 20.53
C ILE A 113 -18.13 -2.59 20.83
N GLN A 114 -18.44 -1.79 19.81
CA GLN A 114 -18.97 -0.44 20.00
C GLN A 114 -20.30 -0.46 20.76
N ARG A 115 -21.22 -1.36 20.38
CA ARG A 115 -22.52 -1.53 21.06
C ARG A 115 -22.38 -2.08 22.47
N GLU A 116 -21.42 -2.97 22.71
CA GLU A 116 -21.11 -3.49 24.04
C GLU A 116 -20.47 -2.43 24.92
N TYR A 117 -19.59 -1.60 24.37
CA TYR A 117 -19.01 -0.44 25.05
C TYR A 117 -20.09 0.58 25.42
N GLU A 118 -21.00 0.92 24.51
CA GLU A 118 -22.13 1.81 24.79
C GLU A 118 -23.09 1.23 25.85
N ARG A 119 -23.35 -0.08 25.82
CA ARG A 119 -24.13 -0.78 26.87
C ARG A 119 -23.42 -0.77 28.21
N ASN A 120 -22.11 -1.02 28.22
CA ASN A 120 -21.28 -0.93 29.43
C ASN A 120 -21.22 0.50 29.95
N TYR A 121 -21.22 1.52 29.08
CA TYR A 121 -21.26 2.93 29.49
C TYR A 121 -22.60 3.33 30.10
N GLN A 122 -23.70 2.78 29.59
CA GLN A 122 -25.04 2.96 30.19
C GLN A 122 -25.16 2.24 31.55
N ASN A 123 -24.52 1.08 31.70
CA ASN A 123 -24.51 0.31 32.95
C ASN A 123 -23.48 0.82 33.98
N LEU A 124 -22.41 1.51 33.54
CA LEU A 124 -21.55 2.29 34.40
C LEU A 124 -22.27 3.59 34.78
N ASN A 125 -23.09 3.53 35.81
CA ASN A 125 -23.62 4.73 36.48
C ASN A 125 -22.53 5.47 37.29
N ILE A 126 -21.28 5.50 36.80
CA ILE A 126 -20.18 6.26 37.38
C ILE A 126 -20.19 7.64 36.75
N LYS A 127 -21.07 8.51 37.25
CA LYS A 127 -21.02 9.94 36.94
C LYS A 127 -19.83 10.54 37.69
N LEU A 128 -18.68 10.61 37.02
CA LEU A 128 -17.52 11.37 37.52
C LEU A 128 -17.76 12.87 37.33
N ASP A 129 -18.42 13.47 38.30
CA ASP A 129 -18.44 14.92 38.48
C ASP A 129 -17.40 15.34 39.51
N PHE A 130 -16.70 16.43 39.21
CA PHE A 130 -15.68 17.00 40.08
C PHE A 130 -16.16 18.33 40.62
N LYS A 131 -16.21 18.47 41.94
CA LYS A 131 -16.48 19.75 42.61
C LYS A 131 -15.23 20.17 43.39
N MET A 132 -14.87 21.42 43.26
CA MET A 132 -13.72 22.03 43.91
C MET A 132 -14.24 23.14 44.82
N GLU A 133 -13.81 23.13 46.08
CA GLU A 133 -14.16 24.17 47.05
C GLU A 133 -12.90 24.70 47.73
N GLY A 134 -12.67 26.00 47.54
CA GLY A 134 -11.60 26.75 48.17
C GLY A 134 -10.20 26.20 47.93
N LEU A 135 -9.90 25.82 46.69
CA LEU A 135 -8.56 25.37 46.32
C LEU A 135 -7.55 26.51 46.44
N GLY A 136 -6.44 26.23 47.11
CA GLY A 136 -5.34 27.16 47.25
C GLY A 136 -3.98 26.49 47.16
N LEU A 137 -2.98 27.31 46.85
CA LEU A 137 -1.59 26.92 46.80
C LEU A 137 -0.76 28.01 47.46
N GLU A 138 0.00 27.60 48.46
CA GLU A 138 1.00 28.41 49.13
C GLU A 138 2.35 27.75 48.93
N LEU A 139 3.33 28.53 48.43
CA LEU A 139 4.72 28.12 48.32
C LEU A 139 5.38 28.14 49.70
N SER A 140 6.51 27.44 49.83
CA SER A 140 7.34 27.42 51.04
C SER A 140 7.77 28.82 51.50
N ASP A 141 7.86 29.76 50.56
CA ASP A 141 8.24 31.16 50.79
C ASP A 141 7.08 32.04 51.32
N GLY A 142 5.92 31.44 51.62
CA GLY A 142 4.72 32.13 52.11
C GLY A 142 3.90 32.83 51.01
N ASN A 143 4.38 32.85 49.77
CA ASN A 143 3.66 33.42 48.64
C ASN A 143 2.52 32.50 48.20
N LYS A 144 1.30 33.04 48.19
CA LYS A 144 0.12 32.35 47.68
C LYS A 144 0.04 32.53 46.17
N VAL A 145 -0.05 31.41 45.45
CA VAL A 145 -0.12 31.37 43.97
C VAL A 145 -1.56 31.19 43.50
N LEU A 146 -2.35 30.42 44.26
CA LEU A 146 -3.76 30.17 43.97
C LEU A 146 -4.60 30.59 45.18
N HIS A 147 -5.67 31.33 44.91
CA HIS A 147 -6.57 31.89 45.93
C HIS A 147 -7.99 31.38 45.70
N ASP A 148 -8.50 30.61 46.67
CA ASP A 148 -9.91 30.28 46.87
C ASP A 148 -10.66 29.86 45.59
N ILE A 149 -10.07 28.95 44.80
CA ILE A 149 -10.65 28.52 43.54
C ILE A 149 -11.73 27.49 43.82
N SER A 150 -12.96 27.85 43.49
CA SER A 150 -14.13 26.97 43.57
C SER A 150 -14.74 26.76 42.18
N GLY A 151 -15.22 25.56 41.90
CA GLY A 151 -15.76 25.23 40.58
C GLY A 151 -16.38 23.85 40.49
N TYR A 152 -17.09 23.59 39.39
CA TYR A 152 -17.76 22.31 39.16
C TYR A 152 -17.60 21.85 37.72
N ILE A 153 -17.11 20.63 37.54
CA ILE A 153 -16.91 19.96 36.26
C ILE A 153 -17.94 18.83 36.17
N ARG A 154 -18.83 18.94 35.19
CA ARG A 154 -19.90 17.96 34.96
C ARG A 154 -19.38 16.74 34.22
N ALA A 155 -19.86 15.57 34.63
CA ALA A 155 -19.69 14.33 33.86
C ALA A 155 -20.19 14.50 32.42
N ALA A 156 -19.53 13.81 31.48
CA ALA A 156 -19.85 13.84 30.05
C ALA A 156 -19.78 15.23 29.39
N LYS A 157 -19.04 16.19 29.98
CA LYS A 157 -18.77 17.50 29.37
C LYS A 157 -17.28 17.79 29.27
N ILE A 158 -16.89 18.39 28.14
CA ILE A 158 -15.54 18.93 27.96
C ILE A 158 -15.48 20.29 28.66
N THR A 159 -14.54 20.46 29.58
CA THR A 159 -14.33 21.71 30.31
C THR A 159 -12.90 22.21 30.05
N ALA A 160 -12.77 23.46 29.60
CA ALA A 160 -11.47 24.07 29.33
C ALA A 160 -11.10 25.08 30.43
N ILE A 161 -9.86 25.01 30.92
CA ILE A 161 -9.29 25.98 31.88
C ILE A 161 -8.40 26.96 31.11
N MET A 162 -8.75 28.25 31.15
CA MET A 162 -8.06 29.33 30.41
C MET A 162 -7.48 30.39 31.37
N GLY A 163 -6.44 31.13 30.95
CA GLY A 163 -5.71 32.10 31.78
C GLY A 163 -4.32 32.52 31.22
N PRO A 164 -3.74 33.65 31.61
CA PRO A 164 -2.43 34.07 31.09
C PRO A 164 -1.29 33.08 31.46
N SER A 165 -0.16 33.17 30.75
CA SER A 165 1.02 32.35 31.10
C SER A 165 1.47 32.66 32.53
N GLY A 166 1.73 31.63 33.34
CA GLY A 166 2.08 31.78 34.75
C GLY A 166 0.89 31.87 35.72
N SER A 167 -0.37 31.79 35.27
CA SER A 167 -1.55 31.88 36.14
C SER A 167 -1.81 30.66 37.05
N GLY A 168 -0.82 29.78 37.23
CA GLY A 168 -0.98 28.58 38.06
C GLY A 168 -1.94 27.52 37.50
N ARG A 169 -2.11 27.41 36.17
CA ARG A 169 -2.98 26.36 35.59
C ARG A 169 -2.52 24.91 35.86
N ARG A 170 -1.26 24.70 36.28
CA ARG A 170 -0.61 23.39 36.36
C ARG A 170 0.07 23.08 37.68
N VAL A 171 -0.29 23.79 38.73
CA VAL A 171 0.33 23.61 40.03
C VAL A 171 -0.50 22.67 40.89
N LYS A 172 0.18 21.88 41.74
CA LYS A 172 -0.48 20.98 42.70
C LYS A 172 -1.03 21.84 43.84
N ARG A 173 -2.28 21.59 44.26
CA ARG A 173 -2.89 22.27 45.42
C ARG A 173 -2.16 21.93 46.73
N THR A 174 -2.15 22.86 47.68
CA THR A 174 -1.74 22.62 49.07
C THR A 174 -2.95 22.59 50.01
N CYS A 175 -4.02 23.31 49.68
CA CYS A 175 -5.24 23.39 50.49
C CYS A 175 -6.52 23.37 49.63
N GLY A 176 -7.66 23.22 50.30
CA GLY A 176 -8.99 23.12 49.70
C GLY A 176 -9.49 21.69 49.53
N ARG A 177 -10.78 21.54 49.20
CA ARG A 177 -11.48 20.26 49.15
C ARG A 177 -11.86 19.89 47.72
N LEU A 178 -11.65 18.63 47.38
CA LEU A 178 -12.04 18.04 46.10
C LEU A 178 -13.12 16.99 46.36
N TYR A 179 -14.26 17.12 45.70
CA TYR A 179 -15.31 16.13 45.71
C TYR A 179 -15.39 15.45 44.35
N ILE A 180 -15.43 14.12 44.36
CA ILE A 180 -15.64 13.29 43.18
C ILE A 180 -16.95 12.54 43.43
N SER A 181 -17.95 12.71 42.56
CA SER A 181 -19.26 12.07 42.74
C SER A 181 -19.92 12.35 44.09
N GLY A 182 -19.74 13.58 44.59
CA GLY A 182 -20.28 14.05 45.86
C GLY A 182 -19.53 13.58 47.12
N LYS A 183 -18.46 12.80 46.99
CA LYS A 183 -17.61 12.37 48.11
C LYS A 183 -16.30 13.12 48.14
N GLU A 184 -15.90 13.60 49.31
CA GLU A 184 -14.59 14.25 49.50
C GLU A 184 -13.49 13.19 49.37
N MET A 185 -12.58 13.39 48.41
CA MET A 185 -11.56 12.40 48.08
C MET A 185 -10.26 13.06 47.59
N GLU A 186 -9.14 12.42 47.91
CA GLU A 186 -7.82 12.75 47.35
C GLU A 186 -7.67 12.22 45.92
N MET A 187 -6.87 12.91 45.10
CA MET A 187 -6.64 12.55 43.69
C MET A 187 -5.96 11.17 43.56
N GLU A 188 -5.28 10.71 44.60
CA GLU A 188 -4.53 9.46 44.64
C GLU A 188 -5.43 8.23 44.52
N SER A 189 -6.64 8.27 45.07
CA SER A 189 -7.60 7.17 45.00
C SER A 189 -8.17 6.94 43.59
N PHE A 190 -8.04 7.92 42.70
CA PHE A 190 -8.59 7.90 41.35
C PHE A 190 -7.54 7.82 40.23
N LYS A 191 -6.25 7.63 40.57
CA LYS A 191 -5.15 7.52 39.60
C LYS A 191 -5.39 6.45 38.52
N ASN A 192 -6.09 5.36 38.84
CA ASN A 192 -6.37 4.29 37.88
C ASN A 192 -7.47 4.63 36.87
N PHE A 193 -8.31 5.64 37.16
CA PHE A 193 -9.42 6.04 36.31
C PHE A 193 -9.14 7.34 35.53
N ILE A 194 -8.09 8.09 35.92
CA ILE A 194 -7.74 9.37 35.32
C ILE A 194 -6.50 9.20 34.41
N GLY A 195 -6.64 9.56 33.14
CA GLY A 195 -5.51 9.74 32.23
C GLY A 195 -5.00 11.18 32.26
N PHE A 196 -3.70 11.36 32.49
CA PHE A 196 -3.05 12.68 32.42
C PHE A 196 -2.14 12.75 31.18
N VAL A 197 -2.28 13.82 30.39
CA VAL A 197 -1.43 14.11 29.24
C VAL A 197 -0.58 15.35 29.59
N PRO A 198 0.75 15.20 29.78
CA PRO A 198 1.63 16.33 30.08
C PRO A 198 1.74 17.29 28.87
N GLN A 199 2.22 18.51 29.08
CA GLN A 199 2.46 19.45 27.96
C GLN A 199 3.63 19.01 27.09
N GLU A 200 4.68 18.48 27.70
CA GLU A 200 5.84 17.98 26.97
C GLU A 200 5.59 16.52 26.60
N ASP A 201 5.84 16.20 25.33
CA ASP A 201 5.64 14.85 24.82
C ASP A 201 6.68 13.89 25.44
N VAL A 202 6.19 12.93 26.22
CA VAL A 202 6.99 11.83 26.74
C VAL A 202 6.91 10.67 25.77
N MET A 203 7.82 10.64 24.79
CA MET A 203 7.91 9.58 23.78
C MET A 203 9.35 9.16 23.52
N HIS A 204 9.55 7.89 23.14
CA HIS A 204 10.86 7.41 22.73
C HIS A 204 11.15 7.89 21.31
N ARG A 205 12.16 8.75 21.18
CA ARG A 205 12.50 9.41 19.90
C ARG A 205 13.08 8.46 18.86
N ASP A 206 13.66 7.34 19.30
CA ASP A 206 14.26 6.34 18.41
C ASP A 206 13.23 5.35 17.83
N MET A 207 11.98 5.41 18.29
CA MET A 207 10.90 4.55 17.82
C MET A 207 9.97 5.30 16.87
N THR A 208 9.41 4.60 15.90
CA THR A 208 8.35 5.12 15.02
C THR A 208 7.08 5.42 15.82
N VAL A 209 6.16 6.19 15.24
CA VAL A 209 4.85 6.49 15.85
C VAL A 209 4.09 5.20 16.18
N ARG A 210 4.09 4.24 15.25
CA ARG A 210 3.44 2.93 15.44
C ARG A 210 4.03 2.20 16.64
N GLU A 211 5.37 2.14 16.73
CA GLU A 211 6.06 1.44 17.81
C GLU A 211 5.84 2.11 19.16
N ASN A 212 5.83 3.45 19.24
CA ASN A 212 5.53 4.18 20.48
C ASN A 212 4.10 3.88 20.98
N ILE A 213 3.12 3.83 20.08
CA ILE A 213 1.73 3.50 20.43
C ILE A 213 1.62 2.03 20.85
N ALA A 214 2.24 1.11 20.11
CA ALA A 214 2.25 -0.31 20.44
C ALA A 214 2.92 -0.59 21.80
N TYR A 215 4.05 0.06 22.08
CA TYR A 215 4.75 -0.03 23.37
C TYR A 215 3.88 0.47 24.52
N SER A 216 3.25 1.64 24.35
CA SER A 216 2.33 2.19 25.34
C SER A 216 1.11 1.29 25.58
N ALA A 217 0.58 0.68 24.51
CA ALA A 217 -0.53 -0.26 24.59
C ALA A 217 -0.14 -1.52 25.37
N LYS A 218 1.03 -2.11 25.09
CA LYS A 218 1.51 -3.32 25.79
C LYS A 218 1.70 -3.12 27.29
N ILE A 219 2.05 -1.90 27.75
CA ILE A 219 2.23 -1.60 29.18
C ILE A 219 0.88 -1.33 29.88
N LYS A 220 -0.04 -0.65 29.19
CA LYS A 220 -1.31 -0.23 29.79
C LYS A 220 -2.41 -1.31 29.72
N LEU A 221 -2.34 -2.22 28.74
CA LEU A 221 -3.31 -3.27 28.56
C LEU A 221 -3.04 -4.47 29.50
N PRO A 222 -4.09 -5.15 29.96
CA PRO A 222 -3.94 -6.36 30.77
C PRO A 222 -3.32 -7.51 29.96
N LEU A 223 -2.62 -8.41 30.66
CA LEU A 223 -1.85 -9.52 30.07
C LEU A 223 -2.68 -10.56 29.29
N ASN A 224 -4.01 -10.49 29.35
CA ASN A 224 -4.91 -11.38 28.64
C ASN A 224 -5.11 -11.02 27.15
N TRP A 225 -4.52 -9.92 26.68
CA TRP A 225 -4.59 -9.50 25.27
C TRP A 225 -3.55 -10.23 24.43
N ASN A 226 -3.97 -10.73 23.27
CA ASN A 226 -3.07 -11.35 22.30
C ASN A 226 -2.32 -10.28 21.49
N GLU A 227 -1.12 -10.59 21.02
CA GLU A 227 -0.33 -9.62 20.20
C GLU A 227 -1.09 -9.15 18.95
N ARG A 228 -1.84 -10.05 18.30
CA ARG A 228 -2.68 -9.70 17.14
C ARG A 228 -3.80 -8.72 17.49
N GLU A 229 -4.34 -8.79 18.69
CA GLU A 229 -5.41 -7.89 19.15
C GLU A 229 -4.82 -6.51 19.46
N VAL A 230 -3.63 -6.48 20.07
CA VAL A 230 -2.88 -5.24 20.31
C VAL A 230 -2.52 -4.58 18.97
N ASP A 231 -2.00 -5.34 18.00
CA ASP A 231 -1.68 -4.81 16.67
C ASP A 231 -2.94 -4.25 15.98
N ASN A 232 -4.06 -4.98 16.00
CA ASN A 232 -5.31 -4.49 15.43
C ASN A 232 -5.80 -3.20 16.13
N LEU A 233 -5.63 -3.08 17.44
CA LEU A 233 -5.95 -1.86 18.18
C LEU A 233 -5.06 -0.69 17.74
N VAL A 234 -3.76 -0.92 17.60
CA VAL A 234 -2.79 0.10 17.14
C VAL A 234 -3.15 0.58 15.74
N GLU A 235 -3.46 -0.33 14.81
CA GLU A 235 -3.87 0.04 13.45
C GLU A 235 -5.19 0.84 13.45
N ASN A 236 -6.18 0.46 14.27
CA ASN A 236 -7.42 1.22 14.41
C ASN A 236 -7.16 2.64 14.95
N ILE A 237 -6.26 2.80 15.91
CA ILE A 237 -5.89 4.12 16.45
C ILE A 237 -5.19 4.97 15.39
N LEU A 238 -4.25 4.37 14.65
CA LEU A 238 -3.55 5.05 13.56
C LEU A 238 -4.49 5.45 12.42
N GLU A 239 -5.53 4.66 12.14
CA GLU A 239 -6.56 5.01 11.16
C GLU A 239 -7.42 6.18 11.62
N LEU A 240 -7.72 6.30 12.92
CA LEU A 240 -8.47 7.44 13.48
C LEU A 240 -7.68 8.76 13.48
N LEU A 241 -6.35 8.68 13.46
CA LEU A 241 -5.46 9.83 13.44
C LEU A 241 -5.11 10.32 12.03
N LYS A 242 -5.48 9.56 10.99
CA LYS A 242 -5.33 9.94 9.58
C LYS A 242 -6.49 10.82 9.11
#